data_AF-A0A8K0DGX5-F1
#
_entry.id   AF-A0A8K0DGX5-F1
#
_cell.length_a   1.000
_cell.length_b   1.000
_cell.length_c   1.000
_cell.angle_alpha   90.00
_cell.angle_beta   90.00
_cell.angle_gamma   90.00
#
_symmetry.space_group_name_H-M   'P 1'
#
loop_
_entity.id
_entity.type
_entity.pdbx_description
1 polymer ?
#
loop_
_entity_poly.entity_id
_entity_poly.type
_entity_poly.pdbx_seq_one_letter_code
_entity_poly.pdbx_strand_id
1 'polypeptide(L)'
;MEDVPRLNPYYDTRRHFSDQQETTLCDYLQTCANLNHGLPPKAARSLAYELAVTNNIQVPDSCEFLALSVTDIAPNKTTATNLTLVITNTSLDAPSTSSSIAPANNCYERSVTPPRQFIPPHVIQPYPNVKRNVDIRKGRKRRSTQVVTDTPIQNELAEIENAKIAKKMKQSVKRNLSKPTKEKKSPNFRNSETVTMICQLKVKKQRPVKKILQDELTIIFLRRKKDKFVYPAVEDVATADKDDIVLVLPKPLNTGGTARINSYLKFPTDFDAYNVC
;
A
#
# COMPACT_ATOMS: atom_id res chain seq x y z
N MET A 1 11.92 22.66 31.95
CA MET A 1 11.73 21.66 30.89
C MET A 1 13.09 21.45 30.28
N GLU A 2 13.80 20.43 30.75
CA GLU A 2 15.11 20.08 30.19
C GLU A 2 14.89 19.33 28.87
N ASP A 3 15.53 19.80 27.81
CA ASP A 3 15.53 19.14 26.51
C ASP A 3 16.27 17.81 26.65
N VAL A 4 15.51 16.71 26.67
CA VAL A 4 16.06 15.36 26.63
C VAL A 4 16.87 15.24 25.32
N PRO A 5 18.17 14.94 25.37
CA PRO A 5 18.98 14.80 24.17
C PRO A 5 18.37 13.69 23.31
N ARG A 6 17.74 14.08 22.20
CA ARG A 6 17.26 13.14 21.20
C ARG A 6 18.51 12.42 20.70
N LEU A 7 18.60 11.10 20.91
CA LEU A 7 19.62 10.27 20.26
C LEU A 7 19.58 10.67 18.79
N ASN A 8 20.66 11.25 18.27
CA ASN A 8 20.76 11.56 16.86
C ASN A 8 21.07 10.22 16.18
N PRO A 9 20.10 9.57 15.52
CA PRO A 9 20.36 8.30 14.86
C PRO A 9 21.45 8.50 13.81
N TYR A 10 22.45 7.62 13.84
CA TYR A 10 23.65 7.68 13.01
C TYR A 10 23.33 7.27 11.56
N TYR A 11 22.50 8.05 10.88
CA TYR A 11 22.12 7.83 9.49
C TYR A 11 23.17 8.35 8.49
N ASP A 12 24.08 9.21 8.95
CA ASP A 12 25.06 9.87 8.08
C ASP A 12 26.09 8.91 7.47
N THR A 13 26.43 7.80 8.12
CA THR A 13 27.48 6.90 7.61
C THR A 13 27.10 6.04 6.43
N ARG A 14 25.81 5.91 6.14
CA ARG A 14 25.32 5.16 4.97
C ARG A 14 24.54 6.04 4.02
N ARG A 15 24.83 7.34 4.07
CA ARG A 15 24.18 8.32 3.22
C ARG A 15 24.82 8.28 1.83
N HIS A 16 24.06 7.86 0.83
CA HIS A 16 24.52 7.78 -0.55
C HIS A 16 24.19 9.04 -1.36
N PHE A 17 23.11 9.72 -0.99
CA PHE A 17 22.62 10.92 -1.66
C PHE A 17 23.05 12.18 -0.90
N SER A 18 23.27 13.29 -1.61
CA SER A 18 23.43 14.59 -0.95
C SER A 18 22.09 15.12 -0.42
N ASP A 19 22.12 16.11 0.47
CA ASP A 19 20.89 16.76 0.99
C ASP A 19 19.95 17.23 -0.10
N GLN A 20 20.50 17.82 -1.16
CA GLN A 20 19.70 18.31 -2.28
C GLN A 20 19.05 17.14 -3.04
N GLN A 21 19.79 16.06 -3.28
CA GLN A 21 19.28 14.88 -3.98
C GLN A 21 18.16 14.22 -3.17
N GLU A 22 18.34 14.05 -1.86
CA GLU A 22 17.31 13.49 -0.99
C GLU A 22 16.06 14.36 -0.93
N THR A 23 16.23 15.68 -0.86
CA THR A 23 15.11 16.63 -0.89
C THR A 23 14.33 16.49 -2.19
N THR A 24 15.01 16.47 -3.34
CA THR A 24 14.34 16.32 -4.64
C THR A 24 13.63 14.97 -4.80
N LEU A 25 14.21 13.88 -4.27
CA LEU A 25 13.58 12.56 -4.27
C LEU A 25 12.36 12.52 -3.33
N CYS A 26 12.45 13.15 -2.16
CA CYS A 26 11.37 13.27 -1.20
C CYS A 26 10.18 14.04 -1.79
N ASP A 27 10.44 15.21 -2.38
CA ASP A 27 9.43 16.06 -3.02
C ASP A 27 8.71 15.32 -4.15
N TYR A 28 9.46 14.55 -4.94
CA TYR A 28 8.90 13.70 -5.99
C TYR A 28 7.96 12.63 -5.43
N LEU A 29 8.37 11.91 -4.37
CA LEU A 29 7.56 10.87 -3.74
C LEU A 29 6.30 11.44 -3.08
N GLN A 30 6.39 12.60 -2.43
CA GLN A 30 5.25 13.33 -1.89
C GLN A 30 4.27 13.74 -2.99
N THR A 31 4.78 14.27 -4.11
CA THR A 31 3.96 14.62 -5.28
C THR A 31 3.24 13.40 -5.84
N CYS A 32 3.93 12.26 -5.95
CA CYS A 32 3.32 11.00 -6.38
C CYS A 32 2.22 10.50 -5.41
N ALA A 33 2.41 10.68 -4.11
CA ALA A 33 1.42 10.34 -3.07
C ALA A 33 0.18 11.25 -3.10
N ASN A 34 0.33 12.50 -3.56
CA ASN A 34 -0.78 13.43 -3.71
C ASN A 34 -1.55 13.22 -5.02
N LEU A 35 -0.86 12.81 -6.10
CA LEU A 35 -1.47 12.59 -7.41
C LEU A 35 -2.26 11.27 -7.50
N ASN A 36 -1.75 10.19 -6.90
CA ASN A 36 -2.33 8.85 -6.93
C ASN A 36 -2.24 8.17 -5.55
N HIS A 37 -2.45 6.86 -5.46
CA HIS A 37 -2.23 6.07 -4.24
C HIS A 37 -0.75 5.99 -3.76
N GLY A 38 0.14 6.86 -4.28
CA GLY A 38 1.58 6.81 -4.04
C GLY A 38 2.31 5.71 -4.79
N LEU A 39 3.64 5.77 -4.74
CA LEU A 39 4.52 4.75 -5.32
C LEU A 39 4.74 3.63 -4.29
N PRO A 40 4.53 2.34 -4.63
CA PRO A 40 4.75 1.26 -3.67
C PRO A 40 6.21 1.22 -3.22
N PRO A 41 6.53 0.79 -1.98
CA PRO A 41 7.89 0.83 -1.44
C PRO A 41 8.95 0.08 -2.28
N LYS A 42 8.54 -0.93 -3.05
CA LYS A 42 9.44 -1.61 -4.00
C LYS A 42 9.81 -0.71 -5.18
N ALA A 43 8.83 -0.05 -5.79
CA ALA A 43 9.08 0.84 -6.91
C ALA A 43 9.83 2.11 -6.47
N ALA A 44 9.56 2.64 -5.27
CA ALA A 44 10.34 3.74 -4.71
C ALA A 44 11.83 3.40 -4.53
N ARG A 45 12.14 2.17 -4.07
CA ARG A 45 13.54 1.70 -3.97
C ARG A 45 14.18 1.48 -5.35
N SER A 46 13.42 0.96 -6.32
CA SER A 46 13.88 0.81 -7.70
C SER A 46 14.22 2.17 -8.32
N LEU A 47 13.35 3.16 -8.15
CA LEU A 47 13.58 4.53 -8.62
C LEU A 47 14.82 5.16 -7.97
N ALA A 48 14.99 5.00 -6.66
CA ALA A 48 16.17 5.50 -5.96
C ALA A 48 17.46 4.85 -6.49
N TYR A 49 17.45 3.54 -6.73
CA TYR A 49 18.59 2.84 -7.32
C TYR A 49 18.90 3.34 -8.74
N GLU A 50 17.88 3.46 -9.59
CA GLU A 50 18.04 3.99 -10.95
C GLU A 50 18.62 5.40 -10.94
N LEU A 51 18.12 6.27 -10.05
CA LEU A 51 18.63 7.62 -9.85
C LEU A 51 20.10 7.64 -9.41
N ALA A 52 20.51 6.71 -8.54
CA ALA A 52 21.90 6.57 -8.14
C ALA A 52 22.78 6.14 -9.32
N VAL A 53 22.36 5.13 -10.09
CA VAL A 53 23.08 4.65 -11.28
C VAL A 53 23.20 5.75 -12.34
N THR A 54 22.11 6.46 -12.66
CA THR A 54 22.13 7.53 -13.66
C THR A 54 23.06 8.67 -13.26
N ASN A 55 23.13 8.98 -11.95
CA ASN A 55 23.99 10.02 -11.41
C ASN A 55 25.41 9.53 -11.06
N ASN A 56 25.78 8.28 -11.40
CA ASN A 56 27.07 7.65 -11.07
C ASN A 56 27.41 7.70 -9.57
N ILE A 57 26.40 7.58 -8.71
CA ILE A 57 26.60 7.45 -7.27
C ILE A 57 26.99 6.00 -6.99
N GLN A 58 28.04 5.81 -6.19
CA GLN A 58 28.48 4.46 -5.82
C GLN A 58 27.45 3.82 -4.88
N VAL A 59 26.84 2.74 -5.35
CA VAL A 59 25.90 1.92 -4.59
C VAL A 59 26.55 0.54 -4.38
N PRO A 60 26.56 -0.01 -3.15
CA PRO A 60 27.13 -1.33 -2.91
C PRO A 60 26.30 -2.43 -3.59
N ASP A 61 26.96 -3.48 -4.08
CA ASP A 61 26.36 -4.62 -4.80
C ASP A 61 25.21 -5.29 -4.03
N SER A 62 25.21 -5.21 -2.69
CA SER A 62 24.11 -5.70 -1.86
C SER A 62 22.75 -5.04 -2.14
N CYS A 63 22.73 -3.85 -2.76
CA CYS A 63 21.51 -3.15 -3.17
C CYS A 63 20.94 -3.67 -4.50
N GLU A 64 21.75 -4.34 -5.32
CA GLU A 64 21.35 -4.83 -6.66
C GLU A 64 20.21 -5.86 -6.60
N PHE A 65 20.16 -6.65 -5.52
CA PHE A 65 19.14 -7.69 -5.30
C PHE A 65 17.70 -7.15 -5.14
N LEU A 66 17.51 -5.85 -4.90
CA LEU A 66 16.17 -5.26 -4.79
C LEU A 66 15.61 -4.77 -6.12
N ALA A 67 16.47 -4.49 -7.11
CA ALA A 67 16.07 -3.96 -8.42
C ALA A 67 15.51 -5.05 -9.36
N LEU A 68 15.98 -6.29 -9.25
CA LEU A 68 15.71 -7.35 -10.24
C LEU A 68 14.39 -8.11 -10.09
N SER A 69 13.52 -7.78 -9.11
CA SER A 69 12.32 -8.58 -8.82
C SER A 69 10.98 -7.98 -9.29
N VAL A 70 10.99 -6.93 -10.11
CA VAL A 70 9.77 -6.16 -10.43
C VAL A 70 9.23 -6.33 -11.85
N THR A 71 9.84 -7.15 -12.71
CA THR A 71 9.26 -7.39 -14.05
C THR A 71 9.25 -8.87 -14.43
N ASP A 72 8.04 -9.45 -14.48
CA ASP A 72 7.70 -10.56 -15.39
C ASP A 72 7.65 -10.09 -16.87
N ILE A 73 8.14 -8.89 -17.17
CA ILE A 73 8.40 -8.43 -18.52
C ILE A 73 9.69 -9.13 -18.94
N ALA A 74 9.57 -10.07 -19.87
CA ALA A 74 10.69 -10.82 -20.42
C ALA A 74 11.86 -9.86 -20.75
N PRO A 75 13.10 -10.19 -20.34
CA PRO A 75 14.24 -9.36 -20.69
C PRO A 75 14.41 -9.42 -22.21
N ASN A 76 14.03 -8.35 -22.89
CA ASN A 76 14.55 -8.10 -24.23
C ASN A 76 16.05 -7.87 -24.06
N LYS A 77 16.84 -8.93 -24.29
CA LYS A 77 18.27 -8.86 -24.53
C LYS A 77 18.48 -8.01 -25.77
N THR A 78 18.58 -6.71 -25.59
CA THR A 78 19.07 -5.81 -26.62
C THR A 78 20.14 -4.94 -25.99
N THR A 79 21.37 -5.44 -26.14
CA THR A 79 22.60 -4.71 -26.47
C THR A 79 22.80 -3.31 -25.89
N ALA A 80 23.96 -3.14 -25.25
CA ALA A 80 24.63 -1.86 -25.08
C ALA A 80 24.50 -0.97 -26.33
N THR A 81 23.60 -0.02 -26.29
CA THR A 81 23.55 1.09 -27.24
C THR A 81 24.12 2.30 -26.54
N ASN A 82 25.30 2.71 -27.03
CA ASN A 82 25.94 3.99 -26.77
C ASN A 82 24.90 5.11 -26.67
N LEU A 83 24.82 5.76 -25.52
CA LEU A 83 24.18 7.06 -25.38
C LEU A 83 25.08 8.10 -26.07
N THR A 84 24.94 8.22 -27.38
CA THR A 84 25.45 9.36 -28.15
C THR A 84 24.60 10.57 -27.78
N LEU A 85 25.07 11.36 -26.82
CA LEU A 85 24.58 12.71 -26.56
C LEU A 85 24.72 13.53 -27.85
N VAL A 86 23.60 13.78 -28.53
CA VAL A 86 23.49 14.79 -29.59
C VAL A 86 23.54 16.15 -28.90
N ILE A 87 24.75 16.65 -28.67
CA ILE A 87 24.98 18.05 -28.31
C ILE A 87 24.93 18.81 -29.64
N THR A 88 23.86 19.58 -29.85
CA THR A 88 23.80 20.55 -30.94
C THR A 88 24.75 21.71 -30.62
N ASN A 89 25.95 21.64 -31.18
CA ASN A 89 26.92 22.73 -31.15
C ASN A 89 26.41 23.89 -32.01
N THR A 90 25.97 24.97 -31.35
CA THR A 90 25.89 26.30 -31.96
C THR A 90 27.31 26.84 -32.15
N SER A 91 27.56 27.37 -33.34
CA SER A 91 28.86 27.61 -33.95
C SER A 91 29.06 29.11 -34.18
N LEU A 92 30.33 29.56 -34.04
CA LEU A 92 30.96 30.79 -34.58
C LEU A 92 30.52 32.12 -33.92
N ASP A 93 31.38 33.04 -33.48
CA ASP A 93 32.64 33.57 -34.03
C ASP A 93 33.58 34.13 -32.94
N ALA A 94 34.90 33.98 -33.08
CA ALA A 94 35.90 35.02 -32.78
C ALA A 94 37.30 34.63 -33.32
N PRO A 95 38.07 35.59 -33.88
CA PRO A 95 39.32 35.31 -34.57
C PRO A 95 40.54 35.29 -33.64
N SER A 96 41.56 34.61 -34.16
CA SER A 96 42.87 34.34 -33.59
C SER A 96 43.70 35.60 -33.32
N THR A 97 44.42 35.61 -32.20
CA THR A 97 45.64 36.42 -32.05
C THR A 97 46.71 35.62 -31.29
N SER A 98 47.94 35.73 -31.79
CA SER A 98 49.08 34.84 -31.63
C SER A 98 49.97 35.10 -30.41
N SER A 99 50.68 34.03 -30.03
CA SER A 99 52.06 33.94 -29.53
C SER A 99 52.45 34.56 -28.18
N SER A 100 52.84 33.70 -27.23
CA SER A 100 54.14 33.83 -26.53
C SER A 100 54.50 32.52 -25.82
N ILE A 101 55.75 32.10 -26.02
CA ILE A 101 56.38 30.87 -25.54
C ILE A 101 56.89 31.11 -24.11
N ALA A 102 56.50 30.25 -23.16
CA ALA A 102 57.07 30.21 -21.80
C ALA A 102 57.29 28.75 -21.36
N PRO A 103 58.26 28.49 -20.47
CA PRO A 103 58.89 27.17 -20.33
C PRO A 103 58.10 26.22 -19.44
N ALA A 104 58.32 24.93 -19.72
CA ALA A 104 57.64 23.78 -19.15
C ALA A 104 57.75 23.71 -17.61
N ASN A 105 56.65 24.06 -16.94
CA ASN A 105 56.31 23.49 -15.65
C ASN A 105 55.20 22.47 -15.90
N ASN A 106 55.46 21.21 -15.55
CA ASN A 106 54.50 20.11 -15.57
C ASN A 106 53.34 20.43 -14.60
N CYS A 107 52.39 21.25 -15.06
CA CYS A 107 51.07 21.31 -14.47
C CYS A 107 50.26 20.21 -15.16
N TYR A 108 49.97 19.14 -14.42
CA TYR A 108 48.95 18.20 -14.83
C TYR A 108 47.65 18.99 -14.94
N GLU A 109 47.32 19.36 -16.18
CA GLU A 109 46.08 19.97 -16.57
C GLU A 109 44.98 18.96 -16.23
N ARG A 110 44.46 19.11 -15.00
CA ARG A 110 43.32 18.37 -14.51
C ARG A 110 42.18 18.77 -15.42
N SER A 111 41.94 17.97 -16.46
CA SER A 111 40.82 18.17 -17.38
C SER A 111 39.58 18.34 -16.50
N VAL A 112 39.10 19.58 -16.40
CA VAL A 112 37.92 19.94 -15.63
C VAL A 112 36.77 19.42 -16.47
N THR A 113 36.48 18.13 -16.34
CA THR A 113 35.23 17.59 -16.86
C THR A 113 34.13 18.44 -16.25
N PRO A 114 33.25 19.07 -17.06
CA PRO A 114 32.22 19.95 -16.54
C PRO A 114 31.44 19.20 -15.45
N PRO A 115 31.12 19.86 -14.32
CA PRO A 115 30.41 19.22 -13.21
C PRO A 115 29.15 18.58 -13.77
N ARG A 116 29.07 17.25 -13.65
CA ARG A 116 27.98 16.46 -14.21
C ARG A 116 26.69 16.94 -13.57
N GLN A 117 25.78 17.46 -14.39
CA GLN A 117 24.51 18.00 -13.92
C GLN A 117 23.68 16.87 -13.29
N PHE A 118 23.16 17.12 -12.09
CA PHE A 118 22.27 16.20 -11.40
C PHE A 118 21.00 15.98 -12.22
N ILE A 119 20.67 14.72 -12.49
CA ILE A 119 19.44 14.33 -13.19
C ILE A 119 18.33 14.13 -12.14
N PRO A 120 17.27 14.96 -12.15
CA PRO A 120 16.19 14.86 -11.18
C PRO A 120 15.27 13.65 -11.44
N PRO A 121 14.56 13.15 -10.41
CA PRO A 121 13.76 11.92 -10.49
C PRO A 121 12.65 11.95 -11.55
N HIS A 122 12.04 13.11 -11.79
CA HIS A 122 10.96 13.25 -12.77
C HIS A 122 11.40 13.08 -14.23
N VAL A 123 12.70 13.18 -14.51
CA VAL A 123 13.27 12.93 -15.86
C VAL A 123 13.40 11.44 -16.12
N ILE A 124 13.71 10.65 -15.09
CA ILE A 124 13.86 9.20 -15.15
C ILE A 124 12.47 8.54 -15.21
N GLN A 125 11.60 8.95 -14.29
CA GLN A 125 10.24 8.45 -14.20
C GLN A 125 9.28 9.64 -14.25
N PRO A 126 8.63 9.91 -15.39
CA PRO A 126 7.64 10.98 -15.46
C PRO A 126 6.46 10.66 -14.55
N TYR A 127 5.81 11.71 -14.02
CA TYR A 127 4.65 11.53 -13.16
C TYR A 127 3.56 10.73 -13.89
N PRO A 128 2.90 9.78 -13.21
CA PRO A 128 1.80 9.04 -13.80
C PRO A 128 0.73 10.03 -14.28
N ASN A 129 0.34 9.89 -15.54
CA ASN A 129 -0.68 10.76 -16.14
C ASN A 129 -2.03 10.46 -15.47
N VAL A 130 -2.34 11.23 -14.43
CA VAL A 130 -3.64 11.20 -13.78
C VAL A 130 -4.61 11.79 -14.78
N LYS A 131 -5.34 10.93 -15.50
CA LYS A 131 -6.58 11.36 -16.13
C LYS A 131 -7.34 12.02 -14.99
N ARG A 132 -7.52 13.35 -15.05
CA ARG A 132 -8.42 14.03 -14.11
C ARG A 132 -9.67 13.18 -14.15
N ASN A 133 -10.00 12.54 -13.02
CA ASN A 133 -11.34 12.07 -12.81
C ASN A 133 -12.14 13.35 -12.78
N VAL A 134 -12.51 13.82 -13.97
CA VAL A 134 -13.72 14.56 -14.20
C VAL A 134 -14.78 13.54 -13.87
N ASP A 135 -14.90 13.24 -12.57
CA ASP A 135 -16.16 12.91 -12.00
C ASP A 135 -17.01 14.07 -12.48
N ILE A 136 -17.71 13.77 -13.57
CA ILE A 136 -19.05 14.19 -13.84
C ILE A 136 -19.71 14.03 -12.47
N ARG A 137 -19.55 15.06 -11.63
CA ARG A 137 -20.56 15.43 -10.68
C ARG A 137 -21.72 15.61 -11.61
N LYS A 138 -22.46 14.52 -11.83
CA LYS A 138 -23.85 14.53 -12.24
C LYS A 138 -24.49 15.25 -11.06
N GLY A 139 -24.26 16.56 -11.00
CA GLY A 139 -25.04 17.46 -10.20
C GLY A 139 -26.46 17.05 -10.51
N ARG A 140 -27.27 17.00 -9.46
CA ARG A 140 -28.70 16.72 -9.55
C ARG A 140 -29.21 17.33 -10.85
N LYS A 141 -29.69 16.51 -11.79
CA LYS A 141 -30.21 16.99 -13.08
C LYS A 141 -31.06 18.21 -12.77
N ARG A 142 -30.65 19.39 -13.25
CA ARG A 142 -31.41 20.62 -13.01
C ARG A 142 -32.81 20.32 -13.53
N ARG A 143 -33.79 20.28 -12.62
CA ARG A 143 -35.19 20.12 -13.02
C ARG A 143 -35.56 21.43 -13.70
N SER A 144 -36.07 21.36 -14.93
CA SER A 144 -36.71 22.52 -15.54
C SER A 144 -37.86 22.92 -14.61
N THR A 145 -37.84 24.17 -14.15
CA THR A 145 -39.00 24.76 -13.48
C THR A 145 -40.04 25.02 -14.55
N GLN A 146 -40.83 24.00 -14.89
CA GLN A 146 -41.98 24.16 -15.75
C GLN A 146 -43.13 24.64 -14.89
N VAL A 147 -43.59 25.86 -15.14
CA VAL A 147 -44.82 26.40 -14.53
C VAL A 147 -45.96 25.52 -15.03
N VAL A 148 -46.62 24.83 -14.09
CA VAL A 148 -47.76 23.96 -14.36
C VAL A 148 -48.95 24.88 -14.63
N THR A 149 -49.17 25.21 -15.90
CA THR A 149 -50.42 25.79 -16.36
C THR A 149 -51.34 24.67 -16.84
N ASP A 150 -52.58 24.70 -16.35
CA ASP A 150 -53.58 23.65 -16.46
C ASP A 150 -53.76 23.15 -17.91
N THR A 151 -53.30 21.92 -18.15
CA THR A 151 -53.49 21.10 -19.37
C THR A 151 -53.02 19.66 -19.05
N PRO A 152 -53.44 18.61 -19.80
CA PRO A 152 -53.59 17.19 -19.37
C PRO A 152 -52.39 16.41 -18.80
N ILE A 153 -51.28 17.08 -18.52
CA ILE A 153 -50.04 16.58 -17.90
C ILE A 153 -50.28 16.03 -16.48
N GLN A 154 -51.32 16.48 -15.76
CA GLN A 154 -51.61 16.01 -14.40
C GLN A 154 -51.92 14.50 -14.35
N ASN A 155 -52.63 13.97 -15.36
CA ASN A 155 -52.94 12.53 -15.41
C ASN A 155 -51.68 11.69 -15.63
N GLU A 156 -50.78 12.17 -16.48
CA GLU A 156 -49.51 11.48 -16.76
C GLU A 156 -48.58 11.47 -15.54
N LEU A 157 -48.55 12.56 -14.74
CA LEU A 157 -47.80 12.61 -13.50
C LEU A 157 -48.35 11.65 -12.44
N ALA A 158 -49.67 11.54 -12.32
CA ALA A 158 -50.31 10.61 -11.38
C ALA A 158 -50.01 9.14 -11.75
N GLU A 159 -50.02 8.79 -13.03
CA GLU A 159 -49.64 7.45 -13.50
C GLU A 159 -48.18 7.12 -13.19
N ILE A 160 -47.27 8.08 -13.37
CA ILE A 160 -45.84 7.92 -13.04
C ILE A 160 -45.64 7.68 -11.53
N GLU A 161 -46.39 8.37 -10.67
CA GLU A 161 -46.31 8.17 -9.22
C GLU A 161 -46.87 6.81 -8.79
N ASN A 162 -48.01 6.41 -9.34
CA ASN A 162 -48.60 5.10 -9.09
C ASN A 162 -47.67 3.96 -9.53
N ALA A 163 -47.00 4.09 -10.68
CA ALA A 163 -46.01 3.12 -11.14
C ALA A 163 -44.79 3.02 -10.21
N LYS A 164 -44.36 4.12 -9.59
CA LYS A 164 -43.26 4.11 -8.59
C LYS A 164 -43.68 3.43 -7.29
N ILE A 165 -44.90 3.67 -6.82
CA ILE A 165 -45.45 3.03 -5.62
C ILE A 165 -45.57 1.52 -5.83
N ALA A 166 -46.10 1.09 -6.98
CA ALA A 166 -46.22 -0.33 -7.34
C ALA A 166 -44.85 -1.03 -7.41
N LYS A 167 -43.81 -0.38 -7.97
CA LYS A 167 -42.45 -0.93 -8.01
C LYS A 167 -41.85 -1.08 -6.60
N LYS A 168 -42.06 -0.12 -5.70
CA LYS A 168 -41.60 -0.21 -4.30
C LYS A 168 -42.30 -1.34 -3.54
N MET A 169 -43.60 -1.52 -3.74
CA MET A 169 -44.38 -2.62 -3.12
C MET A 169 -43.92 -3.99 -3.59
N LYS A 170 -43.67 -4.19 -4.89
CA LYS A 170 -43.14 -5.47 -5.41
C LYS A 170 -41.75 -5.80 -4.85
N GLN A 171 -40.93 -4.77 -4.59
CA GLN A 171 -39.58 -4.96 -4.06
C GLN A 171 -39.56 -5.32 -2.56
N SER A 172 -40.51 -4.83 -1.76
CA SER A 172 -40.61 -5.20 -0.35
C SER A 172 -41.10 -6.63 -0.16
N VAL A 173 -42.06 -7.10 -0.96
CA VAL A 173 -42.58 -8.48 -0.91
C VAL A 173 -41.48 -9.50 -1.22
N LYS A 174 -40.61 -9.24 -2.21
CA LYS A 174 -39.51 -10.14 -2.57
C LYS A 174 -38.44 -10.28 -1.48
N ARG A 175 -38.32 -9.31 -0.56
CA ARG A 175 -37.39 -9.37 0.58
C ARG A 175 -37.91 -10.18 1.77
N ASN A 176 -39.22 -10.42 1.83
CA ASN A 176 -39.85 -11.11 2.95
C ASN A 176 -40.03 -12.62 2.73
N LEU A 177 -39.97 -13.11 1.48
CA LEU A 177 -40.10 -14.54 1.17
C LEU A 177 -38.81 -15.37 1.34
N SER A 178 -37.66 -14.77 1.66
CA SER A 178 -36.36 -15.48 1.63
C SER A 178 -35.69 -15.69 2.99
N LYS A 179 -36.44 -15.69 4.10
CA LYS A 179 -35.86 -16.04 5.42
C LYS A 179 -36.60 -17.23 6.05
N PRO A 180 -35.96 -18.41 6.15
CA PRO A 180 -36.51 -19.50 6.95
C PRO A 180 -36.46 -19.12 8.43
N THR A 181 -37.62 -19.14 9.06
CA THR A 181 -37.85 -18.93 10.49
C THR A 181 -37.21 -20.07 11.27
N LYS A 182 -36.12 -19.80 11.99
CA LYS A 182 -35.65 -20.66 13.07
C LYS A 182 -36.05 -20.04 14.40
N GLU A 183 -36.99 -20.70 15.07
CA GLU A 183 -37.42 -20.41 16.44
C GLU A 183 -36.22 -20.41 17.38
N LYS A 184 -36.20 -19.43 18.31
CA LYS A 184 -35.23 -19.36 19.39
C LYS A 184 -35.96 -19.35 20.72
N LYS A 185 -35.75 -20.40 21.52
CA LYS A 185 -35.87 -20.33 22.97
C LYS A 185 -34.55 -19.80 23.52
N SER A 186 -34.62 -18.81 24.40
CA SER A 186 -33.49 -18.26 25.16
C SER A 186 -33.58 -18.71 26.62
N PRO A 187 -32.45 -18.98 27.27
CA PRO A 187 -32.27 -18.56 28.64
C PRO A 187 -31.21 -17.44 28.71
N ASN A 188 -31.56 -16.44 29.51
CA ASN A 188 -30.69 -15.38 30.00
C ASN A 188 -29.51 -16.00 30.74
N PHE A 189 -28.29 -15.76 30.26
CA PHE A 189 -27.09 -15.93 31.08
C PHE A 189 -26.38 -14.59 31.20
N ARG A 190 -26.20 -14.19 32.46
CA ARG A 190 -25.62 -12.91 32.90
C ARG A 190 -24.15 -12.84 32.51
N ASN A 191 -23.73 -11.62 32.19
CA ASN A 191 -22.37 -11.24 31.84
C ASN A 191 -21.39 -11.61 32.97
N SER A 192 -20.51 -12.57 32.72
CA SER A 192 -19.20 -12.63 33.34
C SER A 192 -18.16 -12.51 32.23
N GLU A 193 -17.37 -11.44 32.30
CA GLU A 193 -16.20 -11.25 31.46
C GLU A 193 -15.25 -12.43 31.70
N THR A 194 -15.22 -13.37 30.76
CA THR A 194 -14.31 -14.52 30.80
C THR A 194 -13.61 -14.66 29.45
N VAL A 195 -12.32 -14.96 29.53
CA VAL A 195 -11.36 -14.91 28.43
C VAL A 195 -11.26 -16.31 27.81
N THR A 196 -11.67 -16.44 26.56
CA THR A 196 -11.57 -17.70 25.83
C THR A 196 -10.18 -17.85 25.18
N MET A 197 -9.41 -18.86 25.61
CA MET A 197 -8.13 -19.28 25.01
C MET A 197 -8.35 -20.07 23.72
N ILE A 198 -8.00 -19.51 22.56
CA ILE A 198 -8.05 -20.24 21.28
C ILE A 198 -6.82 -19.87 20.48
N CYS A 199 -5.79 -20.70 20.64
CA CYS A 199 -4.48 -20.47 20.04
C CYS A 199 -4.52 -20.76 18.53
N GLN A 200 -4.32 -19.73 17.70
CA GLN A 200 -3.77 -19.97 16.37
C GLN A 200 -2.25 -19.94 16.45
N LEU A 201 -1.64 -21.12 16.35
CA LEU A 201 -0.20 -21.27 16.17
C LEU A 201 0.21 -20.68 14.82
N LYS A 202 0.65 -19.43 14.83
CA LYS A 202 1.30 -18.82 13.68
C LYS A 202 2.77 -19.22 13.72
N VAL A 203 3.08 -20.41 13.20
CA VAL A 203 4.48 -20.81 12.97
C VAL A 203 5.05 -19.81 11.96
N LYS A 204 5.79 -18.81 12.45
CA LYS A 204 6.59 -17.96 11.57
C LYS A 204 7.57 -18.91 10.87
N LYS A 205 7.44 -19.10 9.55
CA LYS A 205 8.50 -19.69 8.73
C LYS A 205 9.73 -18.78 8.87
N GLN A 206 10.56 -19.10 9.84
CA GLN A 206 11.86 -18.50 10.02
C GLN A 206 12.66 -18.83 8.76
N ARG A 207 13.22 -17.80 8.12
CA ARG A 207 14.28 -18.01 7.13
C ARG A 207 15.43 -18.77 7.82
N PRO A 208 16.20 -19.60 7.10
CA PRO A 208 17.21 -20.47 7.71
C PRO A 208 18.40 -19.63 8.18
N VAL A 209 18.31 -19.01 9.35
CA VAL A 209 19.43 -18.33 9.99
C VAL A 209 19.35 -18.57 11.50
N LYS A 210 20.30 -19.41 11.94
CA LYS A 210 20.77 -19.63 13.32
C LYS A 210 19.77 -20.30 14.27
N LYS A 211 20.29 -21.28 15.01
CA LYS A 211 19.59 -22.14 15.98
C LYS A 211 18.83 -21.27 16.98
N ILE A 212 17.50 -21.28 16.90
CA ILE A 212 16.60 -20.60 17.83
C ILE A 212 16.39 -21.56 18.99
N LEU A 213 16.55 -21.08 20.21
CA LEU A 213 16.12 -21.78 21.41
C LEU A 213 14.64 -22.13 21.25
N GLN A 214 14.39 -23.41 21.06
CA GLN A 214 13.10 -24.10 21.09
C GLN A 214 12.60 -23.89 22.55
N ASP A 215 11.49 -23.23 22.85
CA ASP A 215 10.14 -23.76 22.70
C ASP A 215 9.04 -22.70 23.03
N GLU A 216 9.37 -21.41 23.02
CA GLU A 216 8.39 -20.38 23.38
C GLU A 216 7.38 -20.16 22.23
N LEU A 217 6.12 -20.49 22.49
CA LEU A 217 5.02 -20.33 21.54
C LEU A 217 4.20 -19.10 21.91
N THR A 218 4.00 -18.20 20.94
CA THR A 218 3.11 -17.05 21.12
C THR A 218 1.68 -17.44 20.77
N ILE A 219 0.79 -17.25 21.74
CA ILE A 219 -0.63 -17.51 21.68
C ILE A 219 -1.36 -16.19 21.50
N ILE A 220 -2.32 -16.15 20.57
CA ILE A 220 -3.24 -15.02 20.39
C ILE A 220 -4.63 -15.47 20.82
N PHE A 221 -5.29 -14.72 21.69
CA PHE A 221 -6.62 -15.06 22.20
C PHE A 221 -7.73 -14.58 21.26
N LEU A 222 -8.75 -15.43 21.06
CA LEU A 222 -9.94 -15.11 20.26
C LEU A 222 -11.17 -15.06 21.18
N ARG A 223 -12.09 -14.14 20.91
CA ARG A 223 -13.33 -14.01 21.70
C ARG A 223 -14.45 -14.84 21.07
N ARG A 224 -15.10 -15.71 21.85
CA ARG A 224 -16.29 -16.47 21.41
C ARG A 224 -17.50 -15.53 21.29
N LYS A 225 -18.22 -15.64 20.18
CA LYS A 225 -19.52 -14.97 19.94
C LYS A 225 -20.49 -15.98 19.31
N LYS A 226 -21.28 -16.66 20.16
CA LYS A 226 -22.14 -17.79 19.76
C LYS A 226 -21.28 -18.95 19.24
N ASP A 227 -21.40 -19.28 17.95
CA ASP A 227 -20.68 -20.38 17.29
C ASP A 227 -19.52 -19.89 16.41
N LYS A 228 -19.04 -18.66 16.68
CA LYS A 228 -18.00 -18.00 15.90
C LYS A 228 -16.99 -17.34 16.82
N PHE A 229 -15.80 -17.11 16.30
CA PHE A 229 -14.71 -16.47 17.00
C PHE A 229 -14.30 -15.18 16.30
N VAL A 230 -13.89 -14.17 17.06
CA VAL A 230 -13.50 -12.86 16.54
C VAL A 230 -12.23 -12.40 17.24
N TYR A 231 -11.32 -11.77 16.49
CA TYR A 231 -10.19 -11.09 17.08
C TYR A 231 -10.64 -9.90 17.93
N PRO A 232 -10.13 -9.73 19.16
CA PRO A 232 -10.35 -8.52 19.94
C PRO A 232 -9.77 -7.29 19.20
N ALA A 233 -10.29 -6.09 19.51
CA ALA A 233 -9.82 -4.85 18.91
C ALA A 233 -8.38 -4.50 19.34
N VAL A 234 -8.01 -4.90 20.55
CA VAL A 234 -6.63 -4.86 21.07
C VAL A 234 -6.13 -6.29 21.08
N GLU A 235 -4.98 -6.54 20.45
CA GLU A 235 -4.40 -7.87 20.39
C GLU A 235 -4.03 -8.35 21.79
N ASP A 236 -4.55 -9.52 22.14
CA ASP A 236 -4.31 -10.20 23.41
C ASP A 236 -3.33 -11.33 23.09
N VAL A 237 -2.08 -11.19 23.55
CA VAL A 237 -0.95 -12.08 23.20
C VAL A 237 -0.31 -12.58 24.48
N ALA A 238 -0.11 -13.90 24.60
CA ALA A 238 0.63 -14.52 25.68
C ALA A 238 1.68 -15.50 25.14
N THR A 239 2.62 -15.89 26.00
CA THR A 239 3.57 -16.98 25.76
C THR A 239 3.15 -18.19 26.59
N ALA A 240 3.22 -19.38 26.01
CA ALA A 240 2.98 -20.62 26.74
C ALA A 240 3.96 -21.70 26.29
N ASP A 241 4.20 -22.63 27.20
CA ASP A 241 5.02 -23.81 26.93
C ASP A 241 4.25 -24.81 26.07
N LYS A 242 5.00 -25.61 25.31
CA LYS A 242 4.42 -26.58 24.37
C LYS A 242 3.61 -27.67 25.08
N ASP A 243 3.97 -28.00 26.31
CA ASP A 243 3.33 -29.06 27.09
C ASP A 243 1.95 -28.64 27.64
N ASP A 244 1.71 -27.33 27.79
CA ASP A 244 0.42 -26.77 28.23
C ASP A 244 -0.62 -26.72 27.09
N ILE A 245 -0.24 -27.07 25.85
CA ILE A 245 -1.12 -27.00 24.69
C ILE A 245 -1.96 -28.28 24.59
N VAL A 246 -3.24 -28.13 24.95
CA VAL A 246 -4.22 -29.24 24.91
C VAL A 246 -4.64 -29.61 23.47
N LEU A 247 -4.84 -28.62 22.60
CA LEU A 247 -5.40 -28.86 21.27
C LEU A 247 -4.87 -27.86 20.23
N VAL A 248 -4.43 -28.37 19.09
CA VAL A 248 -4.10 -27.57 17.91
C VAL A 248 -5.32 -27.50 16.99
N LEU A 249 -5.75 -26.28 16.67
CA LEU A 249 -6.97 -26.07 15.90
C LEU A 249 -6.75 -26.25 14.40
N PRO A 250 -7.73 -26.82 13.67
CA PRO A 250 -7.71 -26.86 12.22
C PRO A 250 -7.83 -25.46 11.62
N LYS A 251 -7.53 -25.33 10.32
CA LYS A 251 -7.73 -24.07 9.59
C LYS A 251 -9.20 -23.63 9.69
N PRO A 252 -9.48 -22.34 9.97
CA PRO A 252 -10.85 -21.85 10.05
C PRO A 252 -11.55 -21.99 8.69
N LEU A 253 -12.84 -22.29 8.72
CA LEU A 253 -13.71 -22.29 7.55
C LEU A 253 -14.03 -20.83 7.19
N ASN A 254 -13.69 -20.44 5.95
CA ASN A 254 -14.07 -19.14 5.42
C ASN A 254 -15.58 -19.11 5.18
N THR A 255 -16.32 -18.33 5.99
CA THR A 255 -17.79 -18.25 5.86
C THR A 255 -18.29 -17.55 4.59
N GLY A 256 -17.40 -17.06 3.71
CA GLY A 256 -17.74 -16.32 2.50
C GLY A 256 -18.44 -14.98 2.78
N GLY A 257 -18.32 -14.02 1.85
CA GLY A 257 -19.09 -12.77 1.90
C GLY A 257 -18.24 -11.51 2.11
N THR A 258 -18.85 -10.49 2.74
CA THR A 258 -18.25 -9.16 2.91
C THR A 258 -17.07 -9.20 3.88
N ALA A 259 -16.18 -8.19 3.83
CA ALA A 259 -15.04 -8.07 4.74
C ALA A 259 -15.43 -8.18 6.23
N ARG A 260 -16.61 -7.67 6.60
CA ARG A 260 -17.18 -7.79 7.95
C ARG A 260 -17.53 -9.24 8.34
N ILE A 261 -17.92 -10.09 7.38
CA ILE A 261 -18.21 -11.51 7.65
C ILE A 261 -16.90 -12.31 7.75
N ASN A 262 -15.88 -11.92 6.97
CA ASN A 262 -14.56 -12.55 7.00
C ASN A 262 -13.80 -12.36 8.33
N SER A 263 -14.17 -11.38 9.16
CA SER A 263 -13.59 -11.22 10.50
C SER A 263 -14.09 -12.25 11.51
N TYR A 264 -15.13 -13.02 11.17
CA TYR A 264 -15.63 -14.11 12.01
C TYR A 264 -15.02 -15.43 11.54
N LEU A 265 -14.42 -16.15 12.49
CA LEU A 265 -13.82 -17.46 12.28
C LEU A 265 -14.77 -18.55 12.77
N LYS A 266 -14.87 -19.66 12.03
CA LYS A 266 -15.58 -20.86 12.46
C LYS A 266 -14.66 -22.06 12.31
N PHE A 267 -14.59 -22.90 13.33
CA PHE A 267 -13.81 -24.13 13.30
C PHE A 267 -14.76 -25.34 13.24
N PRO A 268 -14.43 -26.39 12.47
CA PRO A 268 -15.15 -27.66 12.46
C PRO A 268 -14.72 -28.53 13.64
N THR A 269 -14.77 -27.99 14.85
CA THR A 269 -14.35 -28.68 16.07
C THR A 269 -15.37 -28.36 17.16
N ASP A 270 -15.79 -29.37 17.90
CA ASP A 270 -16.75 -29.21 18.99
C ASP A 270 -16.01 -28.77 20.25
N PHE A 271 -16.39 -27.61 20.77
CA PHE A 271 -15.76 -27.01 21.94
C PHE A 271 -16.48 -27.30 23.26
N ASP A 272 -17.55 -28.09 23.23
CA ASP A 272 -18.41 -28.33 24.39
C ASP A 272 -17.71 -29.12 25.52
N ALA A 273 -16.67 -29.89 25.18
CA ALA A 273 -15.83 -30.60 26.15
C ALA A 273 -14.78 -29.71 26.84
N TYR A 274 -14.61 -28.48 26.36
CA TYR A 274 -13.58 -27.55 26.83
C TYR A 274 -14.25 -26.35 27.50
N ASN A 275 -13.64 -25.78 28.53
CA ASN A 275 -14.15 -24.59 29.19
C ASN A 275 -13.90 -23.34 28.34
N VAL A 276 -14.74 -23.17 27.31
CA VAL A 276 -14.64 -22.16 26.26
C VAL A 276 -15.85 -21.23 26.41
N CYS A 277 -15.85 -20.39 27.44
CA CYS A 277 -16.92 -19.39 27.69
C CYS A 277 -16.70 -18.13 26.86
#